data_AF-A0A935S1S7-F1
#
_entry.id   AF-A0A935S1S7-F1
#
_cell.length_a   1.000
_cell.length_b   1.000
_cell.length_c   1.000
_cell.angle_alpha   90.00
_cell.angle_beta   90.00
_cell.angle_gamma   90.00
#
_symmetry.space_group_name_H-M   'P 1'
#
loop_
_entity.id
_entity.type
_entity.pdbx_description
1 polymer ?
#
loop_
_entity_poly.entity_id
_entity_poly.type
_entity_poly.pdbx_seq_one_letter_code
_entity_poly.pdbx_strand_id
1 'polypeptide(L)'
;MSEISKQELTSMNIKEEQLQKLKELFPEAFSEGLKVDWEKLRLTVGDETIETGKERYGMNWPGKVDCFNTIQQKSSGTLLPVKDQSMGFNISNNVFIEGDNLEVIKLLQKSYLGKIKMIYIDPPYNTGKDFIYPDNYSETLQTYLEYTGQVDGDGKKFNTNPETDGRFHSKWMNMIYPRLSLLKIF
;
A
#
# COMPACT_ATOMS: atom_id res chain seq x y z
N MET A 1 -7.04 16.38 32.97
CA MET A 1 -7.71 16.10 31.70
C MET A 1 -6.71 16.41 30.61
N SER A 2 -6.00 15.41 30.10
CA SER A 2 -5.08 15.58 28.97
C SER A 2 -5.89 16.05 27.76
N GLU A 3 -5.48 17.14 27.12
CA GLU A 3 -6.10 17.64 25.90
C GLU A 3 -6.18 16.52 24.86
N ILE A 4 -7.39 16.19 24.43
CA ILE A 4 -7.62 15.18 23.39
C ILE A 4 -7.11 15.81 22.09
N SER A 5 -5.91 15.42 21.67
CA SER A 5 -5.38 15.77 20.35
C SER A 5 -6.34 15.22 19.29
N LYS A 6 -6.97 16.11 18.52
CA LYS A 6 -7.74 15.74 17.34
C LYS A 6 -6.79 15.09 16.34
N GLN A 7 -6.85 13.77 16.22
CA GLN A 7 -6.14 13.06 15.18
C GLN A 7 -6.97 13.08 13.89
N GLU A 8 -6.31 13.34 12.77
CA GLU A 8 -6.94 13.18 11.47
C GLU A 8 -7.32 11.71 11.21
N LEU A 9 -8.57 11.48 10.83
CA LEU A 9 -9.19 10.16 10.65
C LEU A 9 -8.75 9.43 9.37
N THR A 10 -7.97 10.08 8.50
CA THR A 10 -7.47 9.46 7.26
C THR A 10 -6.00 9.13 7.37
N SER A 11 -5.52 8.08 6.70
CA SER A 11 -4.08 7.76 6.63
C SER A 11 -3.23 8.90 6.03
N MET A 12 -1.91 8.80 6.14
CA MET A 12 -0.96 9.82 5.64
C MET A 12 -1.17 10.10 4.14
N ASN A 13 -1.03 11.36 3.73
CA ASN A 13 -1.06 11.74 2.33
C ASN A 13 0.34 11.65 1.71
N ILE A 14 0.72 10.44 1.29
CA ILE A 14 2.05 10.15 0.74
C ILE A 14 2.40 11.09 -0.41
N LYS A 15 1.42 11.36 -1.30
CA LYS A 15 1.62 12.24 -2.45
C LYS A 15 1.99 13.66 -2.03
N GLU A 16 1.23 14.22 -1.09
CA GLU A 16 1.43 15.58 -0.60
C GLU A 16 2.75 15.70 0.16
N GLU A 17 3.07 14.72 1.01
CA GLU A 17 4.35 14.67 1.75
C GLU A 17 5.55 14.59 0.79
N GLN A 18 5.47 13.77 -0.26
CA GLN A 18 6.51 13.69 -1.29
C GLN A 18 6.67 15.01 -2.05
N LEU A 19 5.57 15.67 -2.41
CA LEU A 19 5.61 16.98 -3.06
C LEU A 19 6.20 18.05 -2.14
N GLN A 20 5.92 17.98 -0.85
CA GLN A 20 6.44 18.93 0.14
C GLN A 20 7.94 18.76 0.34
N LYS A 21 8.44 17.52 0.45
CA LYS A 21 9.89 17.21 0.45
C LYS A 21 10.58 17.68 -0.82
N LEU A 22 9.95 17.47 -1.98
CA LEU A 22 10.52 17.93 -3.26
C LEU A 22 10.56 19.47 -3.32
N LYS A 23 9.55 20.16 -2.78
CA LYS A 23 9.50 21.63 -2.70
C LYS A 23 10.54 22.20 -1.74
N GLU A 24 10.85 21.51 -0.64
CA GLU A 24 11.93 21.90 0.27
C GLU A 24 13.30 21.83 -0.41
N LEU A 25 13.51 20.84 -1.28
CA LEU A 25 14.77 20.66 -2.03
C LEU A 25 14.90 21.59 -3.23
N PHE A 26 13.81 21.79 -3.99
CA PHE A 26 13.79 22.55 -5.24
C PHE A 26 12.63 23.55 -5.27
N PRO A 27 12.64 24.61 -4.43
CA PRO A 27 11.52 25.54 -4.31
C PRO A 27 11.22 26.28 -5.62
N GLU A 28 12.23 26.57 -6.44
CA GLU A 28 12.12 27.23 -7.74
C GLU A 28 11.40 26.39 -8.81
N ALA A 29 11.36 25.06 -8.61
CA ALA A 29 10.67 24.12 -9.49
C ALA A 29 9.16 24.04 -9.20
N PHE A 30 8.65 24.82 -8.24
CA PHE A 30 7.22 24.87 -7.90
C PHE A 30 6.60 26.21 -8.30
N SER A 31 5.37 26.13 -8.79
CA SER A 31 4.49 27.28 -8.99
C SER A 31 3.57 27.47 -7.77
N GLU A 32 2.62 28.41 -7.83
CA GLU A 32 1.64 28.65 -6.76
C GLU A 32 1.00 27.32 -6.28
N GLY A 33 1.15 27.02 -4.99
CA GLY A 33 0.73 25.76 -4.38
C GLY A 33 1.78 24.63 -4.42
N LEU A 34 1.33 23.41 -4.77
CA LEU A 34 2.13 22.17 -4.89
C LEU A 34 2.20 21.66 -6.34
N LYS A 35 2.15 22.56 -7.32
CA LYS A 35 2.25 22.22 -8.75
C LYS A 35 3.72 22.31 -9.21
N VAL A 36 4.24 21.19 -9.69
CA VAL A 36 5.62 21.06 -10.21
C VAL A 36 5.71 21.60 -11.63
N ASP A 37 6.65 22.52 -11.86
CA ASP A 37 7.09 22.99 -13.17
C ASP A 37 8.25 22.11 -13.64
N TRP A 38 7.97 21.21 -14.58
CA TRP A 38 8.95 20.22 -15.06
C TRP A 38 10.11 20.85 -15.82
N GLU A 39 9.90 21.97 -16.51
CA GLU A 39 10.95 22.68 -17.22
C GLU A 39 11.92 23.32 -16.23
N LYS A 40 11.40 23.97 -15.17
CA LYS A 40 12.25 24.51 -14.12
C LYS A 40 12.97 23.43 -13.32
N LEU A 41 12.28 22.34 -12.96
CA LEU A 41 12.94 21.22 -12.27
C LEU A 41 14.10 20.66 -13.11
N ARG A 42 13.88 20.53 -14.41
CA ARG A 42 14.88 20.07 -15.37
C ARG A 42 16.08 21.02 -15.44
N LEU A 43 15.85 22.33 -15.51
CA LEU A 43 16.90 23.34 -15.48
C LEU A 43 17.67 23.36 -14.15
N THR A 44 16.99 23.15 -13.03
CA THR A 44 17.60 23.11 -11.69
C THR A 44 18.51 21.91 -11.50
N VAL A 45 18.08 20.71 -11.90
CA VAL A 45 18.85 19.47 -11.69
C VAL A 45 19.95 19.30 -12.75
N GLY A 46 19.83 19.99 -13.89
CA GLY A 46 20.81 19.98 -14.99
C GLY A 46 20.42 19.00 -16.09
N ASP A 47 20.46 19.46 -17.34
CA ASP A 47 20.01 18.70 -18.52
C ASP A 47 20.82 17.42 -18.75
N GLU A 48 22.10 17.43 -18.38
CA GLU A 48 23.02 16.30 -18.47
C GLU A 48 22.71 15.17 -17.48
N THR A 49 21.95 15.45 -16.42
CA THR A 49 21.54 14.44 -15.42
C THR A 49 20.28 13.68 -15.84
N ILE A 50 19.60 14.16 -16.88
CA ILE A 50 18.32 13.61 -17.32
C ILE A 50 18.57 12.56 -18.40
N GLU A 51 18.39 11.29 -18.04
CA GLU A 51 18.38 10.21 -19.00
C GLU A 51 17.20 10.39 -19.99
N THR A 52 17.54 10.78 -21.21
CA THR A 52 16.59 11.01 -22.33
C THR A 52 16.30 9.74 -23.14
N GLY A 53 16.84 8.59 -22.73
CA GLY A 53 16.68 7.30 -23.40
C GLY A 53 15.28 6.69 -23.23
N LYS A 54 14.76 6.07 -24.30
CA LYS A 54 13.53 5.24 -24.26
C LYS A 54 13.72 3.95 -23.45
N GLU A 55 14.95 3.46 -23.35
CA GLU A 55 15.29 2.24 -22.62
C GLU A 55 15.60 2.58 -21.16
N ARG A 56 14.54 2.67 -20.35
CA ARG A 56 14.68 2.72 -18.90
C ARG A 56 14.84 1.29 -18.39
N TYR A 57 15.98 0.98 -17.77
CA TYR A 57 16.12 -0.28 -17.04
C TYR A 57 15.09 -0.28 -15.89
N GLY A 58 14.07 -1.12 -16.01
CA GLY A 58 13.01 -1.17 -15.02
C GLY A 58 12.04 -2.30 -15.32
N MET A 59 11.66 -3.03 -14.27
CA MET A 59 10.62 -4.04 -14.38
C MET A 59 9.27 -3.33 -14.61
N ASN A 60 8.66 -3.54 -15.77
CA ASN A 60 7.34 -3.03 -16.11
C ASN A 60 6.35 -4.20 -16.26
N TRP A 61 5.15 -4.04 -15.73
CA TRP A 61 4.09 -5.04 -15.82
C TRP A 61 2.69 -4.39 -15.90
N PRO A 62 1.69 -5.06 -16.50
CA PRO A 62 0.31 -4.60 -16.49
C PRO A 62 -0.25 -4.42 -15.06
N GLY A 63 -0.81 -3.24 -14.77
CA GLY A 63 -1.37 -2.89 -13.45
C GLY A 63 -0.41 -2.15 -12.52
N LYS A 64 0.87 -1.98 -12.90
CA LYS A 64 1.86 -1.23 -12.11
C LYS A 64 1.40 0.21 -11.78
N VAL A 65 0.72 0.87 -12.71
CA VAL A 65 0.17 2.23 -12.50
C VAL A 65 -0.92 2.22 -11.43
N ASP A 66 -1.79 1.21 -11.46
CA ASP A 66 -2.87 1.06 -10.48
C ASP A 66 -2.32 0.82 -9.07
N CYS A 67 -1.20 0.08 -8.96
CA CYS A 67 -0.50 -0.08 -7.68
C CYS A 67 -0.11 1.27 -7.05
N PHE A 68 0.33 2.25 -7.85
CA PHE A 68 0.66 3.59 -7.33
C PHE A 68 -0.58 4.33 -6.84
N ASN A 69 -1.70 4.22 -7.57
CA ASN A 69 -2.97 4.79 -7.14
C ASN A 69 -3.41 4.19 -5.80
N THR A 70 -3.33 2.86 -5.67
CA THR A 70 -3.62 2.13 -4.44
C THR A 70 -2.73 2.56 -3.26
N ILE A 71 -1.42 2.75 -3.49
CA ILE A 71 -0.48 3.24 -2.47
C ILE A 71 -0.88 4.63 -1.98
N GLN A 72 -1.28 5.52 -2.90
CA GLN A 72 -1.63 6.91 -2.59
C GLN A 72 -3.04 7.08 -2.03
N GLN A 73 -3.93 6.11 -2.26
CA GLN A 73 -5.29 6.14 -1.74
C GLN A 73 -5.30 6.12 -0.21
N LYS A 74 -5.93 7.13 0.38
CA LYS A 74 -6.10 7.22 1.84
C LYS A 74 -7.02 6.11 2.35
N SER A 75 -6.66 5.53 3.48
CA SER A 75 -7.54 4.67 4.28
C SER A 75 -8.49 5.56 5.09
N SER A 76 -9.76 5.17 5.13
CA SER A 76 -10.80 5.75 5.99
C SER A 76 -11.26 4.79 7.09
N GLY A 77 -10.59 3.64 7.23
CA GLY A 77 -10.90 2.64 8.24
C GLY A 77 -10.46 3.05 9.63
N THR A 78 -10.83 2.24 10.62
CA THR A 78 -10.32 2.36 12.00
C THR A 78 -10.17 0.97 12.62
N LEU A 79 -9.29 0.85 13.61
CA LEU A 79 -9.08 -0.40 14.34
C LEU A 79 -10.01 -0.44 15.56
N LEU A 80 -10.79 -1.51 15.68
CA LEU A 80 -11.69 -1.73 16.81
C LEU A 80 -11.03 -2.69 17.82
N PRO A 81 -10.88 -2.28 19.10
CA PRO A 81 -10.28 -3.15 20.11
C PRO A 81 -11.26 -4.26 20.54
N VAL A 82 -10.84 -5.52 20.42
CA VAL A 82 -11.63 -6.70 20.82
C VAL A 82 -11.14 -7.22 22.18
N LYS A 83 -11.59 -6.57 23.26
CA LYS A 83 -11.10 -6.84 24.63
C LYS A 83 -11.37 -8.28 25.09
N ASP A 84 -12.52 -8.84 24.72
CA ASP A 84 -12.95 -10.17 25.20
C ASP A 84 -12.08 -11.31 24.66
N GLN A 85 -11.43 -11.10 23.51
CA GLN A 85 -10.48 -12.05 22.90
C GLN A 85 -9.02 -11.69 23.19
N SER A 86 -8.78 -10.59 23.91
CA SER A 86 -7.43 -10.08 24.17
C SER A 86 -6.82 -10.69 25.43
N MET A 87 -5.64 -11.28 25.28
CA MET A 87 -4.85 -11.74 26.42
C MET A 87 -3.99 -10.60 26.97
N GLY A 88 -4.32 -10.10 28.17
CA GLY A 88 -3.56 -9.04 28.82
C GLY A 88 -3.69 -7.67 28.14
N PHE A 89 -4.91 -7.26 27.77
CA PHE A 89 -5.19 -6.04 26.99
C PHE A 89 -4.47 -4.77 27.46
N ASN A 90 -4.36 -4.55 28.78
CA ASN A 90 -3.74 -3.35 29.35
C ASN A 90 -2.25 -3.52 29.71
N ILE A 91 -1.69 -4.72 29.58
CA ILE A 91 -0.34 -5.06 30.06
C ILE A 91 0.58 -5.59 28.96
N SER A 92 0.02 -6.15 27.89
CA SER A 92 0.78 -6.67 26.76
C SER A 92 1.26 -5.53 25.87
N ASN A 93 2.52 -5.61 25.44
CA ASN A 93 3.07 -4.74 24.39
C ASN A 93 2.90 -5.34 22.98
N ASN A 94 2.30 -6.54 22.88
CA ASN A 94 2.07 -7.24 21.62
C ASN A 94 0.67 -6.95 21.11
N VAL A 95 0.54 -6.71 19.80
CA VAL A 95 -0.72 -6.42 19.13
C VAL A 95 -0.95 -7.46 18.03
N PHE A 96 -2.16 -8.02 18.00
CA PHE A 96 -2.66 -8.82 16.89
C PHE A 96 -3.79 -8.05 16.21
N ILE A 97 -3.76 -7.98 14.88
CA ILE A 97 -4.73 -7.22 14.08
C ILE A 97 -5.29 -8.15 13.00
N GLU A 98 -6.60 -8.21 12.93
CA GLU A 98 -7.33 -8.95 11.90
C GLU A 98 -7.90 -7.98 10.85
N GLY A 99 -7.69 -8.27 9.58
CA GLY A 99 -8.17 -7.47 8.45
C GLY A 99 -7.30 -7.62 7.20
N ASP A 100 -7.67 -6.93 6.12
CA ASP A 100 -6.80 -6.86 4.94
C ASP A 100 -5.49 -6.12 5.32
N ASN A 101 -4.38 -6.79 5.06
CA ASN A 101 -3.06 -6.34 5.47
C ASN A 101 -2.66 -4.98 4.87
N LEU A 102 -3.09 -4.64 3.65
CA LEU A 102 -2.75 -3.37 3.03
C LEU A 102 -3.45 -2.22 3.74
N GLU A 103 -4.73 -2.39 4.07
CA GLU A 103 -5.49 -1.40 4.84
C GLU A 103 -4.93 -1.25 6.26
N VAL A 104 -4.61 -2.37 6.93
CA VAL A 104 -3.98 -2.36 8.25
C VAL A 104 -2.64 -1.62 8.23
N ILE A 105 -1.79 -1.89 7.22
CA ILE A 105 -0.51 -1.19 7.05
C ILE A 105 -0.73 0.33 6.93
N LYS A 106 -1.71 0.78 6.14
CA LYS A 106 -2.04 2.22 6.00
C LYS A 106 -2.46 2.86 7.32
N LEU A 107 -3.23 2.16 8.14
CA LEU A 107 -3.65 2.64 9.46
C LEU A 107 -2.48 2.75 10.44
N LEU A 108 -1.55 1.79 10.41
CA LEU A 108 -0.40 1.77 11.30
C LEU A 108 0.65 2.84 10.99
N GLN A 109 0.69 3.36 9.75
CA GLN A 109 1.68 4.36 9.31
C GLN A 109 1.89 5.48 10.32
N LYS A 110 0.82 6.17 10.74
CA LYS A 110 0.93 7.33 11.63
C LYS A 110 1.58 7.00 12.98
N SER A 111 1.27 5.84 13.53
CA SER A 111 1.69 5.45 14.88
C SER A 111 3.06 4.80 14.93
N TYR A 112 3.45 4.10 13.85
CA TYR A 112 4.61 3.22 13.80
C TYR A 112 5.71 3.68 12.81
N LEU A 113 5.55 4.83 12.14
CA LEU A 113 6.55 5.38 11.23
C LEU A 113 7.94 5.50 11.88
N GLY A 114 8.96 4.89 11.27
CA GLY A 114 10.35 4.90 11.75
C GLY A 114 10.59 4.07 13.02
N LYS A 115 9.61 3.28 13.47
CA LYS A 115 9.67 2.53 14.75
C LYS A 115 9.83 1.03 14.56
N ILE A 116 9.71 0.50 13.34
CA ILE A 116 9.79 -0.94 13.11
C ILE A 116 11.23 -1.36 12.82
N LYS A 117 11.78 -2.23 13.68
CA LYS A 117 13.18 -2.68 13.55
C LYS A 117 13.36 -3.78 12.50
N MET A 118 12.38 -4.67 12.38
CA MET A 118 12.43 -5.84 11.51
C MET A 118 11.01 -6.20 11.06
N ILE A 119 10.89 -6.55 9.79
CA ILE A 119 9.65 -7.04 9.18
C ILE A 119 9.94 -8.44 8.64
N TYR A 120 9.12 -9.41 9.02
CA TYR A 120 9.15 -10.77 8.50
C TYR A 120 7.79 -11.08 7.89
N ILE A 121 7.79 -11.58 6.66
CA ILE A 121 6.59 -11.94 5.91
C ILE A 121 6.81 -13.27 5.18
N ASP A 122 5.75 -14.05 5.08
CA ASP A 122 5.70 -15.27 4.27
C ASP A 122 4.52 -15.16 3.29
N PRO A 123 4.67 -14.40 2.18
CA PRO A 123 3.59 -14.21 1.22
C PRO A 123 3.32 -15.50 0.44
N PRO A 124 2.12 -15.68 -0.16
CA PRO A 124 1.82 -16.86 -0.94
C PRO A 124 2.79 -16.98 -2.13
N TYR A 125 3.40 -18.15 -2.27
CA TYR A 125 4.30 -18.43 -3.39
C TYR A 125 3.47 -18.68 -4.64
N ASN A 126 3.76 -17.95 -5.72
CA ASN A 126 3.03 -18.02 -6.97
C ASN A 126 3.39 -19.31 -7.75
N THR A 127 2.98 -20.47 -7.23
CA THR A 127 3.33 -21.82 -7.71
C THR A 127 2.25 -22.46 -8.58
N GLY A 128 1.24 -21.69 -9.01
CA GLY A 128 0.22 -22.13 -9.98
C GLY A 128 -0.95 -22.93 -9.40
N LYS A 129 -0.95 -23.26 -8.11
CA LYS A 129 -2.03 -24.05 -7.49
C LYS A 129 -3.05 -23.24 -6.69
N ASP A 130 -2.65 -22.14 -6.03
CA ASP A 130 -3.52 -21.47 -5.05
C ASP A 130 -3.37 -19.93 -5.01
N PHE A 131 -3.44 -19.25 -6.17
CA PHE A 131 -3.45 -17.77 -6.18
C PHE A 131 -4.86 -17.22 -6.38
N ILE A 132 -5.53 -16.89 -5.28
CA ILE A 132 -6.80 -16.16 -5.26
C ILE A 132 -6.58 -14.85 -4.51
N TYR A 133 -6.28 -13.78 -5.23
CA TYR A 133 -6.31 -12.42 -4.70
C TYR A 133 -6.78 -11.46 -5.79
N PRO A 134 -8.04 -11.02 -5.76
CA PRO A 134 -8.46 -9.87 -6.52
C PRO A 134 -8.17 -8.63 -5.66
N ASP A 135 -7.15 -7.86 -6.00
CA ASP A 135 -7.01 -6.49 -5.47
C ASP A 135 -8.06 -5.59 -6.13
N ASN A 136 -9.34 -5.89 -5.90
CA ASN A 136 -10.46 -5.09 -6.33
C ASN A 136 -11.08 -4.44 -5.09
N TYR A 137 -10.67 -3.20 -4.83
CA TYR A 137 -11.12 -2.40 -3.68
C TYR A 137 -12.60 -1.99 -3.73
N SER A 138 -13.34 -2.38 -4.77
CA SER A 138 -14.81 -2.27 -4.82
C SER A 138 -15.52 -3.48 -4.20
N GLU A 139 -14.79 -4.53 -3.83
CA GLU A 139 -15.34 -5.75 -3.27
C GLU A 139 -15.63 -5.57 -1.77
N THR A 140 -16.77 -6.10 -1.33
CA THR A 140 -17.27 -5.91 0.04
C THR A 140 -16.60 -6.90 1.00
N LEU A 141 -16.69 -6.64 2.31
CA LEU A 141 -16.25 -7.57 3.36
C LEU A 141 -16.82 -8.98 3.15
N GLN A 142 -18.05 -9.07 2.61
CA GLN A 142 -18.69 -10.32 2.25
C GLN A 142 -17.90 -11.07 1.16
N THR A 143 -17.46 -10.39 0.11
CA THR A 143 -16.64 -10.98 -0.95
C THR A 143 -15.28 -11.46 -0.41
N TYR A 144 -14.68 -10.73 0.53
CA TYR A 144 -13.45 -11.16 1.21
C TYR A 144 -13.65 -12.45 2.03
N LEU A 145 -14.71 -12.52 2.83
CA LEU A 145 -15.04 -13.71 3.63
C LEU A 145 -15.35 -14.94 2.75
N GLU A 146 -15.93 -14.71 1.57
CA GLU A 146 -16.11 -15.76 0.54
C GLU A 146 -14.76 -16.23 -0.04
N TYR A 147 -13.78 -15.34 -0.24
CA TYR A 147 -12.43 -15.75 -0.68
C TYR A 147 -11.66 -16.55 0.37
N THR A 148 -11.80 -16.22 1.65
CA THR A 148 -11.10 -16.91 2.74
C THR A 148 -11.76 -18.25 3.11
N GLY A 149 -12.85 -18.62 2.44
CA GLY A 149 -13.59 -19.86 2.71
C GLY A 149 -14.33 -19.84 4.06
N GLN A 150 -14.55 -18.66 4.64
CA GLN A 150 -15.23 -18.49 5.92
C GLN A 150 -16.77 -18.41 5.78
N VAL A 151 -17.27 -18.37 4.54
CA VAL A 151 -18.69 -18.47 4.21
C VAL A 151 -18.88 -19.49 3.08
N ASP A 152 -19.76 -20.47 3.28
CA ASP A 152 -20.19 -21.42 2.24
C ASP A 152 -21.05 -20.67 1.21
N GLY A 153 -20.39 -20.01 0.26
CA GLY A 153 -21.03 -19.43 -0.92
C GLY A 153 -20.99 -20.44 -2.07
N ASP A 154 -22.13 -21.03 -2.40
CA ASP A 154 -22.35 -21.97 -3.51
C ASP A 154 -21.36 -21.83 -4.68
N GLY A 155 -20.38 -22.73 -4.71
CA GLY A 155 -19.79 -23.26 -5.93
C GLY A 155 -19.10 -22.30 -6.90
N LYS A 156 -18.67 -21.09 -6.51
CA LYS A 156 -17.78 -20.29 -7.37
C LYS A 156 -16.40 -20.95 -7.41
N LYS A 157 -16.15 -21.73 -8.47
CA LYS A 157 -14.79 -22.15 -8.85
C LYS A 157 -14.00 -20.90 -9.22
N PHE A 158 -13.22 -20.39 -8.28
CA PHE A 158 -12.21 -19.39 -8.57
C PHE A 158 -11.14 -20.05 -9.45
N ASN A 159 -10.92 -19.51 -10.64
CA ASN A 159 -9.98 -20.07 -11.60
C ASN A 159 -8.59 -20.12 -10.96
N THR A 160 -8.07 -21.32 -10.72
CA THR A 160 -6.62 -21.59 -10.61
C THR A 160 -5.93 -20.82 -11.72
N ASN A 161 -5.09 -19.86 -11.37
CA ASN A 161 -4.30 -19.09 -12.31
C ASN A 161 -3.29 -20.05 -12.96
N PRO A 162 -3.55 -20.59 -14.16
CA PRO A 162 -2.67 -21.58 -14.74
C PRO A 162 -1.32 -20.89 -15.02
N GLU A 163 -0.20 -21.61 -14.90
CA GLU A 163 1.13 -21.06 -15.24
C GLU A 163 1.19 -20.52 -16.69
N THR A 164 0.25 -20.95 -17.55
CA THR A 164 0.08 -20.50 -18.93
C THR A 164 -0.69 -19.19 -19.10
N ASP A 165 -1.22 -18.57 -18.04
CA ASP A 165 -1.83 -17.24 -18.12
C ASP A 165 -0.73 -16.18 -18.31
N GLY A 166 -0.78 -15.41 -19.40
CA GLY A 166 0.16 -14.32 -19.67
C GLY A 166 0.20 -13.24 -18.59
N ARG A 167 -0.75 -13.23 -17.64
CA ARG A 167 -0.78 -12.32 -16.48
C ARG A 167 -0.35 -12.98 -15.17
N PHE A 168 0.23 -14.18 -15.21
CA PHE A 168 0.59 -14.96 -14.02
C PHE A 168 1.43 -14.16 -13.00
N HIS A 169 2.53 -13.55 -13.46
CA HIS A 169 3.39 -12.74 -12.60
C HIS A 169 2.78 -11.39 -12.26
N SER A 170 2.04 -10.78 -13.19
CA SER A 170 1.48 -9.44 -12.98
C SER A 170 0.45 -9.41 -11.84
N LYS A 171 -0.36 -10.46 -11.69
CA LYS A 171 -1.32 -10.57 -10.57
C LYS A 171 -0.63 -10.58 -9.22
N TRP A 172 0.40 -11.43 -9.06
CA TRP A 172 1.18 -11.49 -7.83
C TRP A 172 1.92 -10.18 -7.55
N MET A 173 2.48 -9.55 -8.59
CA MET A 173 3.13 -8.24 -8.48
C MET A 173 2.15 -7.14 -8.05
N ASN A 174 0.92 -7.13 -8.58
CA ASN A 174 -0.10 -6.15 -8.20
C ASN A 174 -0.52 -6.29 -6.73
N MET A 175 -0.52 -7.52 -6.21
CA MET A 175 -0.79 -7.81 -4.80
C MET A 175 0.37 -7.37 -3.89
N ILE A 176 1.59 -7.83 -4.16
CA ILE A 176 2.68 -7.66 -3.18
C ILE A 176 3.30 -6.26 -3.23
N TYR A 177 3.32 -5.61 -4.40
CA TYR A 177 4.06 -4.36 -4.60
C TYR A 177 3.56 -3.19 -3.74
N PRO A 178 2.23 -2.91 -3.63
CA PRO A 178 1.71 -1.89 -2.72
C PRO A 178 2.08 -2.17 -1.25
N ARG A 179 1.97 -3.43 -0.83
CA ARG A 179 2.24 -3.86 0.56
C ARG A 179 3.71 -3.62 0.92
N LEU A 180 4.64 -4.08 0.10
CA LEU A 180 6.07 -3.88 0.32
C LEU A 180 6.48 -2.40 0.26
N SER A 181 5.89 -1.65 -0.67
CA SER A 181 6.18 -0.22 -0.83
C SER A 181 5.82 0.57 0.43
N LEU A 182 4.69 0.24 1.07
CA LEU A 182 4.29 0.87 2.32
C LEU A 182 5.10 0.36 3.52
N LEU A 183 5.42 -0.94 3.56
CA LEU A 183 6.23 -1.52 4.63
C LEU A 183 7.63 -0.89 4.72
N LYS A 184 8.20 -0.46 3.59
CA LYS A 184 9.50 0.23 3.52
C LYS A 184 9.52 1.58 4.26
N ILE A 185 8.35 2.19 4.48
CA ILE A 185 8.22 3.53 5.07
C ILE A 185 8.25 3.45 6.60
N PHE A 186 7.95 2.30 7.19
CA PHE A 186 8.06 2.06 8.64
C PHE A 186 9.51 2.01 9.12
#